data_AF-A0A418M7G4-F1
#
_entry.id   AF-A0A418M7G4-F1
#
_cell.length_a   1.000
_cell.length_b   1.000
_cell.length_c   1.000
_cell.angle_alpha   90.00
_cell.angle_beta   90.00
_cell.angle_gamma   90.00
#
_symmetry.space_group_name_H-M   'P 1'
#
loop_
_entity.id
_entity.type
_entity.pdbx_description
1 polymer ?
#
loop_
_entity_poly.entity_id
_entity_poly.type
_entity_poly.pdbx_seq_one_letter_code
_entity_poly.pdbx_strand_id
1 'polypeptide(L)'
;MGWIKSSPGWLILFVFLFLGGEGLNVVRYHVEHWLAYRDPMDSLWIIGGLLLAGIAVVFLGGFIHFRDRKRGKLTREGWRGRPVRRHRTEH
;
A
#
# COMPACT_ATOMS: atom_id res chain seq x y z
N MET A 1 22.02 24.58 3.79
CA MET A 1 21.58 23.48 2.90
C MET A 1 20.77 22.47 3.73
N GLY A 2 19.44 22.60 3.81
CA GLY A 2 18.61 21.87 4.80
C GLY A 2 17.50 21.00 4.20
N TRP A 3 17.78 20.16 3.19
CA TRP A 3 16.70 19.58 2.35
C TRP A 3 16.68 18.04 2.23
N ILE A 4 17.32 17.28 3.12
CA ILE A 4 17.29 15.79 3.04
C ILE A 4 16.74 15.16 4.34
N LYS A 5 15.62 15.66 4.86
CA LYS A 5 14.90 15.04 6.00
C LYS A 5 13.65 14.25 5.58
N SER A 6 13.55 13.82 4.32
CA SER A 6 12.32 13.21 3.78
C SER A 6 12.52 11.95 2.91
N SER A 7 13.70 11.32 2.93
CA SER A 7 14.00 10.21 1.99
C SER A 7 13.21 8.90 2.15
N PRO A 8 12.76 8.42 3.34
CA PRO A 8 12.18 7.08 3.41
C PRO A 8 10.79 6.98 2.77
N GLY A 9 10.02 8.07 2.72
CA GLY A 9 8.68 8.06 2.12
C GLY A 9 8.70 7.88 0.60
N TRP A 10 9.65 8.52 -0.08
CA TRP A 10 9.81 8.41 -1.53
C TRP A 10 10.26 7.01 -1.95
N LEU A 11 11.14 6.37 -1.17
CA LEU A 11 11.61 5.03 -1.46
C LEU A 11 10.49 3.99 -1.39
N ILE A 12 9.60 4.07 -0.39
CA ILE A 12 8.44 3.18 -0.27
C ILE A 12 7.42 3.42 -1.39
N LEU A 13 7.22 4.66 -1.82
CA LEU A 13 6.38 4.96 -2.98
C LEU A 13 6.97 4.32 -4.25
N PHE A 14 8.27 4.43 -4.46
CA PHE A 14 8.96 3.77 -5.58
C PHE A 14 8.79 2.25 -5.55
N VAL A 15 9.04 1.62 -4.40
CA VAL A 15 8.87 0.17 -4.23
C VAL A 15 7.44 -0.25 -4.53
N PHE A 16 6.45 0.45 -3.99
CA PHE A 16 5.04 0.19 -4.25
C PHE A 16 4.69 0.32 -5.75
N LEU A 17 5.13 1.42 -6.39
CA LEU A 17 4.83 1.67 -7.79
C LEU A 17 5.42 0.59 -8.70
N PHE A 18 6.66 0.18 -8.43
CA PHE A 18 7.32 -0.87 -9.19
C PHE A 18 6.68 -2.24 -8.97
N LEU A 19 6.47 -2.66 -7.72
CA LEU A 19 5.87 -3.97 -7.43
C LEU A 19 4.43 -4.07 -7.94
N GLY A 20 3.62 -3.04 -7.67
CA GLY A 20 2.24 -2.98 -8.11
C GLY A 20 2.13 -2.84 -9.63
N GLY A 21 2.98 -2.02 -10.23
CA GLY A 21 3.05 -1.82 -11.68
C GLY A 21 3.43 -3.10 -12.42
N GLU A 22 4.48 -3.79 -11.98
CA GLU A 22 4.89 -5.08 -12.57
C GLU A 22 3.81 -6.14 -12.39
N GLY A 23 3.16 -6.21 -11.22
CA GLY A 23 2.04 -7.13 -11.00
C GLY A 23 0.89 -6.94 -11.99
N LEU A 24 0.49 -5.69 -12.21
CA LEU A 24 -0.55 -5.35 -13.19
C LEU A 24 -0.09 -5.59 -14.63
N ASN A 25 1.19 -5.38 -14.93
CA ASN A 25 1.76 -5.65 -16.24
C ASN A 25 1.75 -7.15 -16.57
N VAL A 26 2.12 -8.01 -15.60
CA VAL A 26 2.03 -9.48 -15.73
C VAL A 26 0.58 -9.91 -15.97
N VAL A 27 -0.37 -9.34 -15.23
CA VAL A 27 -1.82 -9.60 -15.43
C VAL A 27 -2.22 -9.23 -16.85
N ARG A 28 -1.89 -8.02 -17.30
CA ARG A 28 -2.25 -7.55 -18.64
C ARG A 28 -1.71 -8.50 -19.71
N TYR A 29 -0.42 -8.81 -19.68
CA TYR A 29 0.22 -9.68 -20.66
C TYR A 29 -0.44 -11.06 -20.71
N HIS A 30 -0.65 -11.69 -19.56
CA HIS A 30 -1.21 -13.05 -19.52
C HIS A 30 -2.72 -13.07 -19.78
N VAL A 31 -3.46 -12.00 -19.50
CA VAL A 31 -4.86 -11.87 -19.93
C VAL A 31 -4.94 -11.78 -21.45
N GLU A 32 -4.12 -10.95 -22.09
CA GLU A 32 -4.06 -10.84 -23.55
C GLU A 32 -3.67 -12.18 -24.19
N HIS A 33 -2.66 -12.86 -23.61
CA HIS A 33 -2.21 -14.16 -24.07
C HIS A 33 -3.26 -15.27 -23.87
N TRP A 34 -3.93 -15.30 -22.72
CA TRP A 34 -4.99 -16.26 -22.43
C TRP A 34 -6.18 -16.11 -23.36
N LEU A 35 -6.56 -14.87 -23.69
CA LEU A 35 -7.63 -14.60 -24.66
C LEU A 35 -7.27 -15.07 -26.07
N ALA A 36 -6.00 -15.01 -26.45
CA ALA A 36 -5.52 -15.39 -27.77
C ALA A 36 -5.33 -16.92 -27.92
N TYR A 37 -4.71 -17.58 -26.93
CA TYR A 37 -4.27 -18.97 -27.05
C TYR A 37 -4.99 -19.95 -26.10
N ARG A 38 -5.74 -19.43 -25.12
CA ARG A 38 -6.43 -20.20 -24.08
C ARG A 38 -5.53 -21.16 -23.30
N ASP A 39 -4.26 -20.80 -23.10
CA ASP A 39 -3.35 -21.61 -22.30
C ASP A 39 -3.74 -21.55 -20.81
N PRO A 40 -4.09 -22.68 -20.15
CA PRO A 40 -4.46 -22.69 -18.75
C PRO A 40 -3.35 -22.18 -17.82
N MET A 41 -2.08 -22.25 -18.21
CA MET A 41 -0.96 -21.73 -17.40
C MET A 41 -1.02 -20.21 -17.24
N ASP A 42 -1.56 -19.48 -18.22
CA ASP A 42 -1.73 -18.03 -18.12
C ASP A 42 -2.62 -17.64 -16.93
N SER A 43 -3.59 -18.49 -16.57
CA SER A 43 -4.48 -18.24 -15.43
C SER A 43 -3.69 -18.17 -14.11
N LEU A 44 -2.66 -18.99 -13.95
CA LEU A 44 -1.81 -18.97 -12.75
C LEU A 44 -0.98 -17.69 -12.68
N TRP A 45 -0.45 -17.23 -13.81
CA TRP A 45 0.29 -15.98 -13.90
C TRP A 45 -0.59 -14.76 -13.65
N ILE A 46 -1.83 -14.76 -14.13
CA ILE A 46 -2.83 -13.72 -13.83
C ILE A 46 -3.09 -13.65 -12.33
N ILE A 47 -3.34 -14.80 -11.69
CA ILE A 47 -3.55 -14.87 -10.23
C ILE A 47 -2.29 -14.38 -9.49
N GLY A 48 -1.10 -14.79 -9.93
CA GLY A 48 0.17 -14.35 -9.36
C GLY A 48 0.38 -12.84 -9.46
N GLY A 49 0.10 -12.23 -10.62
CA GLY A 49 0.20 -10.79 -10.82
C GLY A 49 -0.83 -10.01 -10.01
N LEU A 50 -2.07 -10.53 -9.87
CA LEU A 50 -3.10 -9.97 -8.98
C LEU A 50 -2.68 -10.02 -7.51
N LEU A 51 -2.10 -11.15 -7.07
CA LEU A 51 -1.56 -11.28 -5.71
C LEU A 51 -0.43 -10.29 -5.48
N LEU A 52 0.49 -10.14 -6.44
CA LEU A 52 1.59 -9.18 -6.33
C LEU A 52 1.10 -7.73 -6.21
N ALA A 53 0.14 -7.35 -7.05
CA ALA A 53 -0.51 -6.03 -6.97
C ALA A 53 -1.25 -5.83 -5.63
N GLY A 54 -1.96 -6.86 -5.16
CA GLY A 54 -2.65 -6.84 -3.86
C GLY A 54 -1.68 -6.68 -2.69
N ILE A 55 -0.57 -7.42 -2.69
CA ILE A 55 0.49 -7.32 -1.67
C ILE A 55 1.07 -5.90 -1.65
N ALA A 56 1.31 -5.31 -2.82
CA ALA A 56 1.78 -3.93 -2.90
C ALA A 56 0.81 -2.96 -2.22
N VAL A 57 -0.51 -3.08 -2.49
CA VAL A 57 -1.53 -2.21 -1.89
C VAL A 57 -1.60 -2.40 -0.38
N VAL A 58 -1.59 -3.64 0.10
CA VAL A 58 -1.60 -3.96 1.54
C VAL A 58 -0.33 -3.41 2.21
N PHE A 59 0.83 -3.55 1.56
CA PHE A 59 2.10 -3.01 2.07
C PHE A 59 2.05 -1.48 2.20
N LEU A 60 1.54 -0.78 1.18
CA LEU A 60 1.40 0.67 1.23
C LEU A 60 0.42 1.11 2.32
N GLY A 61 -0.74 0.48 2.40
CA GLY A 61 -1.73 0.75 3.45
C GLY A 61 -1.18 0.50 4.85
N GLY A 62 -0.48 -0.63 5.05
CA GLY A 62 0.19 -0.99 6.29
C GLY A 62 1.28 0.00 6.68
N PHE A 63 2.09 0.45 5.72
CA PHE A 63 3.10 1.48 5.96
C PHE A 63 2.48 2.81 6.40
N ILE A 64 1.43 3.26 5.71
CA ILE A 64 0.70 4.49 6.07
C ILE A 64 0.13 4.36 7.49
N HIS A 65 -0.51 3.23 7.80
CA HIS A 65 -1.05 2.96 9.12
C HIS A 65 0.03 2.98 10.21
N PHE A 66 1.15 2.29 9.99
CA PHE A 66 2.28 2.26 10.92
C PHE A 66 2.88 3.66 11.15
N ARG A 67 3.08 4.42 10.07
CA ARG A 67 3.59 5.79 10.12
C ARG A 67 2.65 6.70 10.91
N ASP A 68 1.35 6.58 10.68
CA ASP A 68 0.34 7.42 11.33
C ASP A 68 0.11 7.03 12.79
N ARG A 69 0.32 5.76 13.15
CA ARG A 69 0.35 5.25 14.54
C ARG A 69 1.49 5.87 15.32
N LYS A 70 2.70 5.85 14.77
CA LYS A 70 3.88 6.46 15.39
C LYS A 70 3.76 7.97 15.57
N ARG A 71 2.99 8.64 14.70
CA ARG A 71 2.76 10.10 14.78
C ARG A 71 1.59 10.48 15.68
N GLY A 72 0.98 9.53 16.40
CA GLY A 72 -0.16 9.79 17.29
C GLY A 72 -1.39 10.32 16.57
N LYS A 73 -1.51 10.12 15.25
CA LYS A 73 -2.65 10.58 14.46
C LYS A 73 -3.87 9.67 14.58
N LEU A 74 -3.63 8.40 14.94
CA LEU A 74 -4.67 7.39 15.14
C LEU A 74 -5.42 7.52 16.47
N THR A 75 -4.95 8.36 17.41
CA THR A 75 -5.64 8.68 18.67
C THR A 75 -6.76 9.71 18.51
N ARG A 76 -7.03 10.17 17.29
CA ARG A 76 -8.25 10.90 16.96
C ARG A 76 -9.37 9.89 16.74
N GLU A 77 -9.99 9.47 17.83
CA GLU A 77 -11.22 8.70 17.73
C GLU A 77 -12.29 9.57 17.08
N GLY A 78 -12.74 9.13 15.92
CA GLY A 78 -13.90 9.67 15.24
C GLY A 78 -13.58 10.38 13.93
N TRP A 79 -14.44 10.07 12.96
CA TRP A 79 -14.78 10.82 11.74
C TRP A 79 -14.99 12.35 11.94
N ARG A 80 -14.87 12.87 13.18
CA ARG A 80 -15.12 14.25 13.62
C ARG A 80 -13.90 14.99 14.18
N GLY A 81 -12.69 14.42 14.16
CA GLY A 81 -11.46 15.18 14.35
C GLY A 81 -11.29 15.91 15.70
N ARG A 82 -12.05 15.56 16.75
CA ARG A 82 -11.85 16.18 18.07
C ARG A 82 -10.73 15.47 18.83
N PRO A 83 -9.75 16.21 19.38
CA PRO A 83 -8.77 15.62 20.28
C PRO A 83 -9.46 15.12 21.56
N VAL A 84 -9.17 13.89 21.96
CA VAL A 84 -9.58 13.35 23.26
C VAL A 84 -8.82 14.13 24.33
N ARG A 85 -9.48 15.11 24.98
CA ARG A 85 -9.01 15.69 26.23
C ARG A 85 -9.08 14.58 27.27
N ARG A 86 -7.93 13.97 27.62
CA ARG A 86 -7.82 13.26 28.89
C ARG A 86 -7.97 14.31 29.99
N HIS A 87 -9.15 14.37 30.59
CA HIS A 87 -9.29 15.02 31.88
C HIS A 87 -8.39 14.25 32.85
N ARG A 88 -7.28 14.89 33.23
CA ARG A 88 -6.47 14.49 34.37
C ARG A 88 -7.36 14.66 35.60
N THR A 89 -7.92 13.57 36.09
CA THR A 89 -8.47 13.50 37.44
C THR A 89 -7.28 13.54 38.38
N GLU A 90 -7.03 14.73 38.93
CA GLU A 90 -6.16 14.88 40.10
C GLU A 90 -6.97 14.42 41.32
N HIS A 91 -6.51 13.37 41.96
CA HIS A 91 -6.89 12.95 43.32
C HIS A 91 -5.61 12.84 44.13
#